data_AF-A0A1Q5G5A2-F1
#
_entry.id   AF-A0A1Q5G5A2-F1
#
_cell.length_a   1.000
_cell.length_b   1.000
_cell.length_c   1.000
_cell.angle_alpha   90.00
_cell.angle_beta   90.00
_cell.angle_gamma   90.00
#
_symmetry.space_group_name_H-M   'P 1'
#
loop_
_entity.id
_entity.type
_entity.pdbx_description
1 polymer ?
#
loop_
_entity_poly.entity_id
_entity_poly.type
_entity_poly.pdbx_seq_one_letter_code
_entity_poly.pdbx_strand_id
1 'polypeptide(L)'
;MSQSFLATLIAALLVWEALLLIPMVPGKLIDTRDFAPLPRWQYNCFNVFLTTLGLASFVVAGFALANQGWAFVAALVLGLLYVGVFAADLGEVFPVVPDPIPVQLLVLEAIALASAGVIVVIGIQGMRL
;
A
#
# COMPACT_ATOMS: atom_id res chain seq x y z
N MET A 1 5.90 24.86 0.91
CA MET A 1 6.81 23.82 1.47
C MET A 1 7.95 23.65 0.49
N SER A 2 9.17 23.39 0.94
CA SER A 2 10.27 23.11 0.01
C SER A 2 10.06 21.75 -0.65
N GLN A 3 10.47 21.61 -1.92
CA GLN A 3 10.38 20.36 -2.67
C GLN A 3 11.06 19.19 -1.93
N SER A 4 12.21 19.47 -1.29
CA SER A 4 12.97 18.50 -0.48
C SER A 4 12.19 17.98 0.73
N PHE A 5 11.36 18.80 1.38
CA PHE A 5 10.54 18.34 2.50
C PHE A 5 9.45 17.38 2.03
N LEU A 6 8.73 17.72 0.96
CA LEU A 6 7.68 16.86 0.41
C LEU A 6 8.25 15.53 -0.10
N ALA A 7 9.44 15.57 -0.71
CA ALA A 7 10.14 14.39 -1.17
C ALA A 7 10.54 13.46 -0.01
N THR A 8 10.99 14.03 1.12
CA THR A 8 11.30 13.26 2.33
C THR A 8 10.03 12.64 2.93
N LEU A 9 8.95 13.42 2.99
CA LEU A 9 7.68 12.97 3.56
C LEU A 9 7.05 11.84 2.74
N ILE A 10 7.03 11.98 1.41
CA ILE A 10 6.47 10.94 0.54
C ILE A 10 7.30 9.67 0.57
N ALA A 11 8.64 9.78 0.66
CA ALA A 11 9.51 8.63 0.83
C ALA A 11 9.24 7.90 2.15
N ALA A 12 9.12 8.63 3.25
CA ALA A 12 8.80 8.06 4.56
C ALA A 12 7.45 7.34 4.56
N LEU A 13 6.42 7.94 3.93
CA LEU A 13 5.10 7.34 3.82
C LEU A 13 5.08 6.09 2.93
N LEU A 14 5.83 6.08 1.81
CA LEU A 14 5.95 4.90 0.96
C LEU A 14 6.63 3.73 1.69
N VAL A 15 7.68 4.02 2.46
CA VAL A 15 8.35 3.03 3.31
C VAL A 15 7.39 2.52 4.38
N TRP A 16 6.65 3.43 5.02
CA TRP A 16 5.63 3.09 6.02
C TRP A 16 4.57 2.15 5.45
N GLU A 17 4.00 2.45 4.28
CA GLU A 17 3.04 1.57 3.59
C GLU A 17 3.61 0.18 3.32
N ALA A 18 4.83 0.12 2.78
CA ALA A 18 5.47 -1.15 2.49
C ALA A 18 5.67 -1.99 3.76
N LEU A 19 6.00 -1.36 4.89
CA LEU A 19 6.16 -2.03 6.18
C LEU A 19 4.83 -2.47 6.78
N LEU A 20 3.77 -1.67 6.65
CA LEU A 20 2.41 -2.05 7.05
C LEU A 20 1.91 -3.24 6.24
N LEU A 21 2.21 -3.30 4.94
CA LEU A 21 1.75 -4.35 4.06
C LEU A 21 2.31 -5.74 4.42
N ILE A 22 3.57 -5.82 4.85
CA ILE A 22 4.26 -7.09 5.15
C ILE A 22 3.46 -8.04 6.06
N PRO A 23 2.99 -7.62 7.25
CA PRO A 23 2.23 -8.49 8.14
C PRO A 23 0.79 -8.75 7.68
N MET A 24 0.23 -7.88 6.84
CA MET A 24 -1.15 -7.96 6.33
C MET A 24 -1.31 -8.84 5.08
N VAL A 25 -0.20 -9.31 4.47
CA VAL A 25 -0.30 -10.19 3.31
C VAL A 25 -1.08 -11.48 3.69
N PRO A 26 -2.08 -11.89 2.88
CA PRO A 26 -2.90 -13.06 3.15
C PRO A 26 -2.11 -14.33 3.51
N GLY A 27 -2.48 -14.98 4.62
CA GLY A 27 -1.82 -16.21 5.10
C GLY A 27 -0.47 -15.97 5.79
N LYS A 28 -0.22 -14.75 6.27
CA LYS A 28 1.00 -14.40 7.03
C LYS A 28 0.69 -14.06 8.49
N LEU A 29 1.40 -13.08 9.04
CA LEU A 29 1.53 -12.85 10.48
C LEU A 29 0.22 -12.39 11.13
N ILE A 30 -0.50 -11.49 10.48
CA ILE A 30 -1.73 -10.89 11.03
C ILE A 30 -2.96 -11.46 10.33
N ASP A 31 -2.90 -11.67 9.02
CA ASP A 31 -3.98 -12.33 8.30
C ASP A 31 -3.88 -13.85 8.43
N THR A 32 -4.52 -14.38 9.48
CA THR A 32 -4.52 -15.81 9.85
C THR A 32 -5.67 -16.62 9.27
N ARG A 33 -6.44 -16.04 8.33
CA ARG A 33 -7.59 -16.71 7.71
C ARG A 33 -7.14 -17.85 6.77
N ASP A 34 -7.99 -18.87 6.59
CA ASP A 34 -7.75 -19.97 5.67
C ASP A 34 -8.16 -19.61 4.22
N PHE A 35 -7.14 -19.48 3.37
CA PHE A 35 -7.31 -19.20 1.94
C PHE A 35 -7.24 -20.46 1.05
N ALA A 36 -7.13 -21.66 1.63
CA ALA A 36 -7.13 -22.93 0.89
C ALA A 36 -8.36 -23.13 -0.04
N PRO A 37 -9.57 -22.60 0.28
CA PRO A 37 -10.72 -22.68 -0.62
C PRO A 37 -10.58 -21.86 -1.91
N LEU A 38 -9.71 -20.84 -1.94
CA LEU A 38 -9.56 -19.98 -3.11
C LEU A 38 -8.73 -20.66 -4.22
N PRO A 39 -9.02 -20.37 -5.50
CA PRO A 39 -8.17 -20.80 -6.59
C PRO A 39 -6.71 -20.33 -6.37
N ARG A 40 -5.76 -21.26 -6.41
CA ARG A 40 -4.34 -20.96 -6.14
C ARG A 40 -3.77 -19.84 -7.01
N TRP A 41 -4.22 -19.74 -8.26
CA TRP A 41 -3.78 -18.69 -9.17
C TRP A 41 -4.21 -17.29 -8.67
N GLN A 42 -5.41 -17.16 -8.12
CA GLN A 42 -5.93 -15.89 -7.63
C GLN A 42 -5.16 -15.44 -6.38
N TYR A 43 -4.99 -16.34 -5.41
CA TYR A 43 -4.19 -16.10 -4.20
C TYR A 43 -2.74 -15.72 -4.54
N ASN A 44 -2.10 -16.48 -5.44
CA ASN A 44 -0.71 -16.22 -5.84
C ASN A 44 -0.57 -14.90 -6.60
N CYS A 45 -1.45 -14.62 -7.57
CA CYS A 45 -1.40 -13.36 -8.32
C CYS A 45 -1.58 -12.15 -7.41
N PHE A 46 -2.50 -12.23 -6.43
CA PHE A 46 -2.71 -11.17 -5.47
C PHE A 46 -1.46 -10.94 -4.60
N ASN A 47 -0.86 -12.02 -4.08
CA ASN A 47 0.37 -11.92 -3.29
C ASN A 47 1.57 -11.40 -4.09
N VAL A 48 1.71 -11.80 -5.36
CA VAL A 48 2.74 -11.25 -6.25
C VAL A 48 2.50 -9.76 -6.47
N PHE A 49 1.25 -9.35 -6.68
CA PHE A 49 0.89 -7.95 -6.82
C PHE A 49 1.23 -7.14 -5.57
N LEU A 50 0.81 -7.58 -4.37
CA LEU A 50 1.14 -6.91 -3.11
C LEU A 50 2.64 -6.84 -2.87
N THR A 51 3.37 -7.93 -3.14
CA THR A 51 4.84 -7.96 -3.00
C THR A 51 5.50 -6.96 -3.94
N THR A 52 5.04 -6.91 -5.19
CA THR A 52 5.57 -5.97 -6.19
C THR A 52 5.27 -4.52 -5.80
N LEU A 53 4.07 -4.26 -5.29
CA LEU A 53 3.66 -2.94 -4.79
C LEU A 53 4.55 -2.47 -3.63
N GLY A 54 4.81 -3.35 -2.65
CA GLY A 54 5.72 -3.07 -1.53
C GLY A 54 7.16 -2.81 -1.99
N LEU A 55 7.70 -3.61 -2.91
CA LEU A 55 9.04 -3.42 -3.45
C LEU A 55 9.15 -2.11 -4.26
N ALA A 56 8.15 -1.81 -5.08
CA ALA A 56 8.09 -0.56 -5.85
C ALA A 56 8.07 0.66 -4.93
N SER A 57 7.39 0.61 -3.78
CA SER A 57 7.42 1.68 -2.78
C SER A 57 8.83 2.00 -2.29
N PHE A 58 9.65 1.00 -1.97
CA PHE A 58 11.03 1.23 -1.54
C PHE A 58 11.87 1.89 -2.64
N VAL A 59 11.71 1.43 -3.88
CA VAL A 59 12.42 1.98 -5.04
C VAL A 59 12.03 3.45 -5.27
N VAL A 60 10.73 3.75 -5.30
CA VAL A 60 10.23 5.12 -5.50
C VAL A 60 10.61 6.03 -4.34
N ALA A 61 10.61 5.53 -3.10
CA ALA A 61 11.10 6.27 -1.94
C ALA A 61 12.57 6.69 -2.11
N GLY A 62 13.44 5.79 -2.61
CA GLY A 62 14.83 6.12 -2.93
C GLY A 62 14.96 7.24 -3.98
N PHE A 63 14.15 7.19 -5.04
CA PHE A 63 14.14 8.24 -6.06
C PHE A 63 13.57 9.58 -5.55
N ALA A 64 12.57 9.54 -4.68
CA ALA A 64 12.06 10.73 -4.01
C ALA A 64 13.16 11.38 -3.16
N LEU A 65 13.90 10.61 -2.35
CA LEU A 65 15.03 11.13 -1.57
C LEU A 65 16.17 11.70 -2.45
N ALA A 66 16.32 11.18 -3.67
CA ALA A 66 17.22 11.75 -4.68
C ALA A 66 16.67 13.02 -5.37
N ASN A 67 15.55 13.58 -4.89
CA ASN A 67 14.85 14.74 -5.45
C ASN A 67 14.47 14.60 -6.93
N GLN A 68 14.17 13.37 -7.38
CA GLN A 68 13.71 13.14 -8.74
C GLN A 68 12.24 13.52 -8.88
N GLY A 69 11.92 14.53 -9.69
CA GLY A 69 10.55 15.06 -9.81
C GLY A 69 9.51 14.02 -10.26
N TRP A 70 9.90 13.06 -11.10
CA TRP A 70 9.02 11.97 -11.53
C TRP A 70 8.60 11.04 -10.39
N ALA A 71 9.35 11.00 -9.28
CA ALA A 71 9.03 10.18 -8.12
C ALA A 71 7.67 10.56 -7.50
N PHE A 72 7.24 11.82 -7.61
CA PHE A 72 5.91 12.24 -7.15
C PHE A 72 4.79 11.63 -7.99
N VAL A 73 4.98 11.50 -9.32
CA VAL A 73 4.03 10.84 -10.21
C VAL A 73 3.96 9.35 -9.86
N ALA A 74 5.12 8.70 -9.71
CA ALA A 74 5.17 7.29 -9.36
C ALA A 74 4.55 7.03 -7.98
N ALA A 75 4.83 7.88 -6.99
CA ALA A 75 4.25 7.79 -5.66
C ALA A 75 2.73 8.00 -5.67
N LEU A 76 2.21 8.91 -6.51
CA LEU A 76 0.77 9.06 -6.70
C LEU A 76 0.14 7.77 -7.23
N VAL A 77 0.74 7.15 -8.24
CA VAL A 77 0.25 5.87 -8.79
C VAL A 77 0.26 4.78 -7.72
N LEU A 78 1.36 4.64 -6.96
CA LEU A 78 1.44 3.66 -5.87
C LEU A 78 0.40 3.95 -4.78
N GLY A 79 0.22 5.21 -4.38
CA GLY A 79 -0.78 5.62 -3.40
C GLY A 79 -2.20 5.27 -3.84
N LEU A 80 -2.54 5.50 -5.11
CA LEU A 80 -3.84 5.11 -5.68
C LEU A 80 -4.03 3.59 -5.69
N LEU A 81 -2.97 2.81 -5.97
CA LEU A 81 -3.03 1.35 -5.89
C LEU A 81 -3.25 0.87 -4.46
N TYR A 82 -2.54 1.44 -3.46
CA TYR A 82 -2.78 1.13 -2.04
C TYR A 82 -4.21 1.47 -1.62
N VAL A 83 -4.71 2.66 -1.98
CA VAL A 83 -6.11 3.04 -1.73
C VAL A 83 -7.05 2.02 -2.36
N GLY A 84 -6.81 1.62 -3.61
CA GLY A 84 -7.62 0.63 -4.31
C GLY A 84 -7.64 -0.72 -3.60
N VAL A 85 -6.48 -1.21 -3.14
CA VAL A 85 -6.37 -2.48 -2.40
C VAL A 85 -7.12 -2.41 -1.08
N PHE A 86 -6.78 -1.45 -0.22
CA PHE A 86 -7.34 -1.41 1.14
C PHE A 86 -8.82 -1.04 1.13
N ALA A 87 -9.27 -0.17 0.21
CA ALA A 87 -10.69 0.12 0.07
C ALA A 87 -11.48 -1.07 -0.50
N ALA A 88 -10.89 -1.84 -1.44
CA ALA A 88 -11.52 -3.04 -1.96
C ALA A 88 -11.62 -4.14 -0.89
N ASP A 89 -10.60 -4.28 -0.03
CA ASP A 89 -10.60 -5.25 1.06
C ASP A 89 -11.64 -4.89 2.13
N LEU A 90 -11.62 -3.65 2.62
CA LEU A 90 -12.61 -3.14 3.58
C LEU A 90 -14.04 -3.10 3.01
N GLY A 91 -14.17 -2.98 1.69
CA GLY A 91 -15.44 -3.01 0.97
C GLY A 91 -15.92 -4.42 0.59
N GLU A 92 -15.24 -5.47 1.05
CA GLU A 92 -15.56 -6.88 0.78
C GLU A 92 -15.65 -7.20 -0.73
N VAL A 93 -14.87 -6.50 -1.56
CA VAL A 93 -14.83 -6.69 -3.03
C VAL A 93 -14.03 -7.94 -3.38
N PHE A 94 -13.00 -8.26 -2.58
CA PHE A 94 -12.26 -9.51 -2.73
C PHE A 94 -13.09 -10.72 -2.28
N PRO A 95 -12.78 -11.95 -2.75
CA PRO A 95 -13.48 -13.14 -2.32
C PRO A 95 -13.41 -13.29 -0.81
N VAL A 96 -14.58 -13.33 -0.17
CA VAL A 96 -14.68 -13.47 1.27
C VAL A 96 -14.54 -14.95 1.64
N VAL A 97 -13.59 -15.24 2.52
CA VAL A 97 -13.45 -16.55 3.16
C VAL A 97 -14.35 -16.61 4.41
N PRO A 98 -14.83 -17.80 4.83
CA PRO A 98 -15.72 -17.93 5.98
C PRO A 98 -15.11 -17.46 7.30
N ASP A 99 -13.78 -17.42 7.39
CA ASP A 99 -13.06 -17.01 8.58
C ASP A 99 -13.21 -15.49 8.81
N PRO A 100 -13.60 -15.07 10.02
CA PRO A 100 -13.77 -13.66 10.33
C PRO A 100 -12.44 -12.90 10.25
N ILE A 101 -12.49 -11.65 9.77
CA ILE A 101 -11.34 -10.75 9.73
C ILE A 101 -10.84 -10.48 11.16
N PRO A 102 -9.55 -10.70 11.45
CA PRO A 102 -8.96 -10.30 12.73
C PRO A 102 -9.09 -8.78 12.95
N VAL A 103 -9.47 -8.34 14.15
CA VAL A 103 -9.64 -6.91 14.46
C VAL A 103 -8.34 -6.12 14.20
N GLN A 104 -7.18 -6.74 14.45
CA GLN A 104 -5.88 -6.15 14.17
C GLN A 104 -5.69 -5.88 12.68
N LEU A 105 -6.14 -6.79 11.82
CA LEU A 105 -6.08 -6.64 10.37
C LEU A 105 -6.93 -5.44 9.93
N LEU A 106 -8.18 -5.38 10.40
CA LEU A 106 -9.10 -4.28 10.10
C LEU A 106 -8.51 -2.90 10.49
N VAL A 107 -7.90 -2.81 11.68
CA VAL A 107 -7.29 -1.56 12.16
C VAL A 107 -6.10 -1.16 11.27
N LEU A 108 -5.25 -2.12 10.90
CA LEU A 108 -4.10 -1.83 10.06
C LEU A 108 -4.50 -1.47 8.63
N GLU A 109 -5.51 -2.11 8.05
CA GLU A 109 -6.07 -1.76 6.75
C GLU A 109 -6.65 -0.34 6.75
N ALA A 110 -7.36 0.05 7.80
CA ALA A 110 -7.90 1.41 7.93
C ALA A 110 -6.79 2.46 8.06
N ILE A 111 -5.74 2.17 8.83
CA ILE A 111 -4.56 3.04 8.97
C ILE A 111 -3.85 3.17 7.61
N ALA A 112 -3.62 2.04 6.92
CA ALA A 112 -2.96 2.00 5.64
C ALA A 112 -3.77 2.74 4.55
N LEU A 113 -5.08 2.57 4.52
CA LEU A 113 -5.96 3.34 3.63
C LEU A 113 -5.83 4.85 3.87
N ALA A 114 -5.82 5.28 5.13
CA ALA A 114 -5.68 6.69 5.48
C ALA A 114 -4.30 7.23 5.08
N SER A 115 -3.21 6.52 5.36
CA SER A 115 -1.86 6.93 4.96
C SER A 115 -1.67 6.94 3.44
N ALA A 116 -2.25 5.99 2.72
CA ALA A 116 -2.26 5.97 1.25
C ALA A 116 -2.99 7.19 0.67
N GLY A 117 -4.10 7.61 1.28
CA GLY A 117 -4.78 8.86 0.94
C GLY A 117 -3.87 10.09 1.12
N VAL A 118 -3.06 10.13 2.18
CA VAL A 118 -2.08 11.20 2.39
C VAL A 118 -0.98 11.18 1.32
N ILE A 119 -0.49 10.00 0.92
CA ILE A 119 0.48 9.87 -0.19
C ILE A 119 -0.08 10.47 -1.48
N VAL A 120 -1.34 10.19 -1.80
CA VAL A 120 -2.02 10.73 -3.00
C VAL A 120 -2.04 12.26 -2.96
N VAL A 121 -2.43 12.87 -1.83
CA VAL A 121 -2.47 14.33 -1.69
C VAL A 121 -1.08 14.94 -1.84
N ILE A 122 -0.06 14.37 -1.19
CA ILE A 122 1.32 14.87 -1.25
C ILE A 122 1.89 14.68 -2.67
N GLY A 123 1.62 13.56 -3.32
CA GLY A 123 2.03 13.32 -4.70
C GLY A 123 1.48 14.39 -5.65
N ILE A 124 0.20 14.75 -5.51
CA ILE A 124 -0.42 15.84 -6.28
C ILE A 124 0.26 17.19 -5.99
N GLN A 125 0.54 17.49 -4.73
CA GLN A 125 1.20 18.75 -4.35
C GLN A 125 2.64 18.82 -4.86
N GLY A 126 3.40 17.73 -4.78
CA GLY A 126 4.79 17.64 -5.22
C GLY A 126 4.95 17.81 -6.74
N MET A 127 3.95 17.44 -7.53
CA MET A 127 3.93 17.68 -8.98
C MET A 127 3.66 19.14 -9.37
N ARG A 128 3.16 19.97 -8.44
CA ARG A 128 2.78 21.37 -8.71
C ARG A 128 3.89 22.37 -8.36
N LEU A 129 4.99 21.91 -7.76
CA LEU A 129 6.14 22.71 -7.33
C LEU A 129 7.31 22.51 -8.29
#